data_AF-A0A453JLV4-F1
#
_entry.id   AF-A0A453JLV4-F1
#
_cell.length_a   1.000
_cell.length_b   1.000
_cell.length_c   1.000
_cell.angle_alpha   90.00
_cell.angle_beta   90.00
_cell.angle_gamma   90.00
#
_symmetry.space_group_name_H-M   'P 1'
#
loop_
_entity.id
_entity.type
_entity.pdbx_description
1 polymer ?
#
loop_
_entity_poly.entity_id
_entity_poly.type
_entity_poly.pdbx_seq_one_letter_code
_entity_poly.pdbx_strand_id
1 'polypeptide(L)'
;VILGLCFLHIPSLLVYSLVFAPSYQLLYFFRSPSVPRKSCNPTYITRLSFKRWNKTVKQFSDIQLGHVRKYKMETLLHMPKKPNIPMNLLEWIDQHMFGSKEPCFKHKNKIIKITKDMVDKIFDFLGGTVPFVFSSGDPQVKAEVTELRNKYVDHRNKMPINKIEEVMLGDETEDGFIRSFAFYFLPSILCPASYCFGNMKFLYSLRDVSAIPSLDFGQLALDFMREESERHFEMIMNRPSVEEMNKSSYIGGCLPI
;
A
#
# COMPACT_ATOMS: atom_id res chain seq x y z
N VAL A 1 -23.18 -3.69 -34.58
CA VAL A 1 -21.84 -3.18 -34.98
C VAL A 1 -21.56 -1.95 -34.13
N ILE A 2 -21.05 -2.10 -32.90
CA ILE A 2 -19.62 -2.08 -32.47
C ILE A 2 -19.14 -0.62 -32.16
N LEU A 3 -18.29 -0.48 -31.12
CA LEU A 3 -17.73 0.76 -30.48
C LEU A 3 -18.64 1.46 -29.43
N GLY A 4 -18.16 1.94 -28.25
CA GLY A 4 -16.79 1.85 -27.68
C GLY A 4 -16.49 2.56 -26.32
N LEU A 5 -17.04 2.08 -25.19
CA LEU A 5 -16.54 2.04 -23.77
C LEU A 5 -15.38 2.94 -23.21
N CYS A 6 -15.51 3.50 -21.98
CA CYS A 6 -14.40 3.52 -20.96
C CYS A 6 -13.84 4.85 -20.35
N PHE A 7 -14.63 5.80 -19.84
CA PHE A 7 -14.10 7.08 -19.28
C PHE A 7 -13.51 7.05 -17.82
N LEU A 8 -12.31 7.65 -17.67
CA LEU A 8 -11.72 8.38 -16.50
C LEU A 8 -11.53 7.71 -15.10
N HIS A 9 -10.26 7.42 -14.77
CA HIS A 9 -9.53 7.72 -13.51
C HIS A 9 -8.09 8.14 -13.95
N ILE A 10 -7.14 8.85 -13.29
CA ILE A 10 -6.88 9.49 -11.97
C ILE A 10 -6.16 8.65 -10.87
N PRO A 11 -4.86 8.93 -10.54
CA PRO A 11 -3.75 8.03 -10.92
C PRO A 11 -2.92 7.25 -9.85
N SER A 12 -3.20 7.28 -8.54
CA SER A 12 -2.51 6.41 -7.54
C SER A 12 -3.29 5.13 -7.21
N LEU A 13 -4.58 5.27 -6.87
CA LEU A 13 -5.52 4.15 -6.82
C LEU A 13 -5.67 3.48 -8.20
N LEU A 14 -5.76 4.31 -9.24
CA LEU A 14 -5.80 3.92 -10.65
C LEU A 14 -4.82 2.81 -11.02
N VAL A 15 -3.67 2.75 -10.36
CA VAL A 15 -2.62 1.77 -10.62
C VAL A 15 -3.16 0.35 -10.59
N TYR A 16 -3.94 0.05 -9.56
CA TYR A 16 -4.58 -1.25 -9.41
C TYR A 16 -5.81 -1.35 -10.31
N SER A 17 -6.62 -0.28 -10.40
CA SER A 17 -7.79 -0.26 -11.28
C SER A 17 -7.45 -0.51 -12.77
N LEU A 18 -6.30 -0.03 -13.25
CA LEU A 18 -5.80 -0.24 -14.62
C LEU A 18 -5.23 -1.64 -14.87
N VAL A 19 -4.83 -2.35 -13.81
CA VAL A 19 -4.26 -3.70 -13.93
C VAL A 19 -5.38 -4.75 -13.99
N PHE A 20 -6.49 -4.52 -13.30
CA PHE A 20 -7.55 -5.51 -13.12
C PHE A 20 -8.90 -5.20 -13.83
N ALA A 21 -9.11 -4.00 -14.40
CA ALA A 21 -10.33 -3.67 -15.14
C ALA A 21 -10.11 -3.49 -16.67
N PRO A 22 -10.83 -4.22 -17.55
CA PRO A 22 -10.64 -4.15 -19.00
C PRO A 22 -11.31 -2.90 -19.64
N SER A 23 -10.71 -1.71 -19.46
CA SER A 23 -11.27 -0.43 -19.90
C SER A 23 -10.40 0.33 -20.91
N TYR A 24 -10.78 0.28 -22.20
CA TYR A 24 -9.91 0.64 -23.34
C TYR A 24 -9.68 2.15 -23.62
N GLN A 25 -10.52 3.07 -23.14
CA GLN A 25 -10.47 4.49 -23.55
C GLN A 25 -9.31 5.31 -22.99
N LEU A 26 -8.66 4.88 -21.89
CA LEU A 26 -7.61 5.65 -21.22
C LEU A 26 -6.39 5.95 -22.11
N LEU A 27 -6.15 5.15 -23.16
CA LEU A 27 -5.09 5.36 -24.15
C LEU A 27 -5.15 6.73 -24.86
N TYR A 28 -6.33 7.33 -25.02
CA TYR A 28 -6.47 8.60 -25.75
C TYR A 28 -5.99 9.83 -24.95
N PHE A 29 -6.04 9.80 -23.62
CA PHE A 29 -5.64 10.95 -22.78
C PHE A 29 -4.12 11.23 -22.83
N PHE A 30 -3.30 10.19 -23.01
CA PHE A 30 -1.84 10.30 -23.04
C PHE A 30 -1.27 10.99 -24.30
N ARG A 31 -2.13 11.42 -25.24
CA ARG A 31 -1.77 12.33 -26.34
C ARG A 31 -1.89 13.82 -25.99
N SER A 32 -2.38 14.21 -24.81
CA SER A 32 -2.41 15.62 -24.40
C SER A 32 -0.99 16.22 -24.31
N PRO A 33 -0.70 17.39 -24.91
CA PRO A 33 0.60 18.06 -24.80
C PRO A 33 0.94 18.54 -23.38
N SER A 34 -0.05 18.59 -22.47
CA SER A 34 0.05 19.19 -21.14
C SER A 34 0.71 18.31 -20.07
N VAL A 35 1.08 17.07 -20.38
CA VAL A 35 1.84 16.19 -19.47
C VAL A 35 3.32 16.31 -19.80
N PRO A 36 4.22 16.67 -18.84
CA PRO A 36 5.65 16.80 -19.10
C PRO A 36 6.26 15.50 -19.65
N ARG A 37 6.56 15.49 -20.96
CA ARG A 37 7.11 14.32 -21.67
C ARG A 37 8.63 14.18 -21.60
N LYS A 38 9.34 15.11 -20.94
CA LYS A 38 10.80 15.11 -20.81
C LYS A 38 11.27 15.65 -19.46
N SER A 39 12.36 15.05 -18.97
CA SER A 39 13.35 15.62 -18.04
C SER A 39 12.87 16.19 -16.71
N CYS A 40 12.36 15.33 -15.83
CA CYS A 40 12.75 15.33 -14.42
C CYS A 40 13.26 13.92 -14.07
N ASN A 41 14.36 13.81 -13.33
CA ASN A 41 14.60 12.60 -12.53
C ASN A 41 13.58 12.64 -11.38
N PRO A 42 12.92 11.52 -11.03
CA PRO A 42 11.90 11.56 -10.00
C PRO A 42 12.52 11.95 -8.65
N THR A 43 11.91 12.92 -7.96
CA THR A 43 12.42 13.36 -6.65
C THR A 43 11.99 12.43 -5.52
N TYR A 44 11.21 11.38 -5.82
CA TYR A 44 10.67 10.44 -4.83
C TYR A 44 11.15 9.00 -5.07
N ILE A 45 11.31 8.25 -3.99
CA ILE A 45 11.69 6.82 -4.02
C ILE A 45 10.72 6.04 -3.13
N THR A 46 9.79 5.28 -3.75
CA THR A 46 8.92 4.36 -3.00
C THR A 46 9.70 3.17 -2.41
N ARG A 47 9.13 2.55 -1.37
CA ARG A 47 9.57 1.24 -0.86
C ARG A 47 8.69 0.07 -1.32
N LEU A 48 7.59 0.37 -2.01
CA LEU A 48 6.68 -0.60 -2.60
C LEU A 48 7.43 -1.59 -3.49
N SER A 49 7.24 -2.89 -3.28
CA SER A 49 8.00 -3.91 -4.00
C SER A 49 7.17 -5.10 -4.46
N PHE A 50 6.33 -4.85 -5.46
CA PHE A 50 5.69 -5.86 -6.29
C PHE A 50 6.64 -6.99 -6.72
N LYS A 51 7.91 -6.66 -7.03
CA LYS A 51 8.96 -7.64 -7.39
C LYS A 51 9.38 -8.53 -6.21
N ARG A 52 9.50 -7.98 -4.99
CA ARG A 52 9.76 -8.79 -3.79
C ARG A 52 8.55 -9.69 -3.54
N TRP A 53 7.36 -9.10 -3.43
CA TRP A 53 6.11 -9.83 -3.19
C TRP A 53 5.89 -10.98 -4.17
N ASN A 54 6.03 -10.75 -5.49
CA ASN A 54 5.94 -11.78 -6.54
C ASN A 54 7.04 -12.86 -6.50
N LYS A 55 8.17 -12.62 -5.82
CA LYS A 55 9.17 -13.66 -5.52
C LYS A 55 8.74 -14.46 -4.30
N THR A 56 8.23 -13.78 -3.28
CA THR A 56 7.87 -14.36 -1.99
C THR A 56 6.67 -15.29 -2.08
N VAL A 57 5.54 -14.87 -2.66
CA VAL A 57 4.32 -15.69 -2.78
C VAL A 57 4.49 -16.96 -3.63
N LYS A 58 5.56 -17.05 -4.42
CA LYS A 58 5.93 -18.24 -5.21
C LYS A 58 6.69 -19.31 -4.42
N GLN A 59 7.10 -19.00 -3.19
CA GLN A 59 7.77 -19.95 -2.30
C GLN A 59 6.77 -20.59 -1.31
N PHE A 60 5.47 -20.28 -1.42
CA PHE A 60 4.44 -20.84 -0.55
C PHE A 60 4.17 -22.31 -0.88
N SER A 61 4.01 -23.14 0.15
CA SER A 61 3.55 -24.53 0.03
C SER A 61 2.06 -24.60 -0.29
N ASP A 62 1.58 -25.78 -0.71
CA ASP A 62 0.13 -26.01 -0.91
C ASP A 62 -0.69 -25.85 0.39
N ILE A 63 -0.08 -26.08 1.56
CA ILE A 63 -0.68 -25.84 2.88
C ILE A 63 -0.86 -24.34 3.10
N GLN A 64 0.21 -23.56 2.91
CA GLN A 64 0.18 -22.10 3.02
C GLN A 64 -0.81 -21.47 2.03
N LEU A 65 -0.82 -21.94 0.77
CA LEU A 65 -1.81 -21.54 -0.25
C LEU A 65 -3.24 -21.94 0.14
N GLY A 66 -3.44 -23.09 0.80
CA GLY A 66 -4.72 -23.50 1.38
C GLY A 66 -5.23 -22.49 2.41
N HIS A 67 -4.36 -22.02 3.31
CA HIS A 67 -4.70 -20.98 4.27
C HIS A 67 -5.06 -19.65 3.58
N VAL A 68 -4.29 -19.19 2.58
CA VAL A 68 -4.61 -17.94 1.84
C VAL A 68 -6.02 -17.99 1.23
N ARG A 69 -6.41 -19.14 0.67
CA ARG A 69 -7.76 -19.37 0.13
C ARG A 69 -8.83 -19.36 1.23
N LYS A 70 -8.59 -20.06 2.36
CA LYS A 70 -9.50 -20.08 3.52
C LYS A 70 -9.84 -18.67 4.02
N TYR A 71 -8.84 -17.78 4.04
CA TYR A 71 -8.98 -16.39 4.47
C TYR A 71 -9.39 -15.40 3.36
N LYS A 72 -9.70 -15.89 2.14
CA LYS A 72 -10.11 -15.08 0.97
C LYS A 72 -9.12 -13.98 0.59
N MET A 73 -7.82 -14.29 0.68
CA MET A 73 -6.72 -13.37 0.35
C MET A 73 -6.00 -13.75 -0.96
N GLU A 74 -6.59 -14.65 -1.77
CA GLU A 74 -5.93 -15.19 -2.97
C GLU A 74 -5.64 -14.16 -4.06
N THR A 75 -6.43 -13.09 -4.14
CA THR A 75 -6.20 -11.94 -5.03
C THR A 75 -4.85 -11.27 -4.78
N LEU A 76 -4.36 -11.26 -3.53
CA LEU A 76 -3.03 -10.79 -3.17
C LEU A 76 -1.90 -11.65 -3.78
N LEU A 77 -2.14 -12.92 -4.13
CA LEU A 77 -1.13 -13.77 -4.79
C LEU A 77 -0.88 -13.36 -6.24
N HIS A 78 -1.85 -12.70 -6.88
CA HIS A 78 -1.86 -12.39 -8.32
C HIS A 78 -1.45 -10.95 -8.67
N MET A 79 -0.87 -10.25 -7.68
CA MET A 79 -0.30 -8.90 -7.78
C MET A 79 0.59 -8.70 -9.04
N PRO A 80 0.49 -7.56 -9.75
CA PRO A 80 1.24 -7.32 -10.98
C PRO A 80 2.76 -7.33 -10.75
N LYS A 81 3.52 -8.07 -11.56
CA LYS A 81 4.99 -8.19 -11.46
C LYS A 81 5.73 -6.85 -11.55
N LYS A 82 5.16 -5.91 -12.31
CA LYS A 82 5.59 -4.50 -12.42
C LYS A 82 4.37 -3.65 -12.80
N PRO A 83 4.04 -2.59 -12.06
CA PRO A 83 3.07 -1.59 -12.52
C PRO A 83 3.71 -0.70 -13.58
N ASN A 84 3.01 -0.46 -14.70
CA ASN A 84 3.52 0.35 -15.82
C ASN A 84 3.10 1.82 -15.69
N ILE A 85 3.59 2.48 -14.65
CA ILE A 85 3.32 3.91 -14.40
C ILE A 85 4.62 4.70 -14.53
N PRO A 86 4.61 5.88 -15.15
CA PRO A 86 5.72 6.82 -15.07
C PRO A 86 5.83 7.43 -13.67
N MET A 87 7.01 7.38 -13.05
CA MET A 87 7.29 7.98 -11.72
C MET A 87 6.86 9.47 -11.67
N ASN A 88 7.10 10.21 -12.75
CA ASN A 88 6.76 11.62 -12.90
C ASN A 88 5.24 11.89 -13.00
N LEU A 89 4.43 10.88 -13.34
CA LEU A 89 2.98 10.98 -13.18
C LEU A 89 2.60 10.88 -11.70
N LEU A 90 3.25 9.99 -10.94
CA LEU A 90 2.94 9.76 -9.53
C LEU A 90 3.35 10.96 -8.67
N GLU A 91 4.54 11.49 -8.91
CA GLU A 91 5.04 12.76 -8.37
C GLU A 91 4.10 13.94 -8.67
N TRP A 92 3.57 14.03 -9.89
CA TRP A 92 2.64 15.09 -10.28
C TRP A 92 1.27 15.00 -9.58
N ILE A 93 0.78 13.80 -9.22
CA ILE A 93 -0.51 13.63 -8.53
C ILE A 93 -0.47 14.13 -7.12
N ASP A 94 0.57 13.73 -6.38
CA ASP A 94 0.73 14.14 -4.99
C ASP A 94 0.85 15.68 -4.93
N GLN A 95 1.60 16.26 -5.88
CA GLN A 95 1.64 17.70 -6.15
C GLN A 95 0.29 18.36 -6.54
N HIS A 96 -0.76 17.57 -6.81
CA HIS A 96 -2.12 18.03 -7.17
C HIS A 96 -3.23 17.45 -6.26
N MET A 97 -2.86 16.77 -5.15
CA MET A 97 -3.75 16.44 -4.02
C MET A 97 -3.56 17.39 -2.83
N PHE A 98 -2.58 18.30 -2.89
CA PHE A 98 -2.23 19.24 -1.82
C PHE A 98 -3.43 20.03 -1.27
N GLY A 99 -3.41 20.22 0.06
CA GLY A 99 -4.21 21.23 0.75
C GLY A 99 -5.69 20.89 0.98
N SER A 100 -6.12 19.64 0.78
CA SER A 100 -7.47 19.19 1.15
C SER A 100 -7.45 18.02 2.14
N LYS A 101 -8.26 18.12 3.20
CA LYS A 101 -8.46 17.05 4.22
C LYS A 101 -9.05 15.75 3.68
N GLU A 102 -9.58 15.78 2.46
CA GLU A 102 -9.95 14.62 1.67
C GLU A 102 -8.87 14.39 0.58
N PRO A 103 -8.45 13.15 0.31
CA PRO A 103 -7.59 12.86 -0.83
C PRO A 103 -8.39 13.11 -2.12
N CYS A 104 -8.22 14.29 -2.72
CA CYS A 104 -8.95 14.68 -3.92
C CYS A 104 -8.02 15.35 -4.93
N PHE A 105 -8.08 14.86 -6.16
CA PHE A 105 -7.28 15.38 -7.26
C PHE A 105 -8.08 16.45 -8.01
N LYS A 106 -7.47 17.62 -8.24
CA LYS A 106 -8.10 18.76 -8.92
C LYS A 106 -7.41 19.01 -10.26
N HIS A 107 -8.16 18.94 -11.36
CA HIS A 107 -7.65 19.25 -12.69
C HIS A 107 -8.68 20.01 -13.52
N LYS A 108 -8.35 21.26 -13.87
CA LYS A 108 -9.30 22.22 -14.46
C LYS A 108 -10.56 22.28 -13.58
N ASN A 109 -11.75 22.20 -14.17
CA ASN A 109 -13.02 22.28 -13.47
C ASN A 109 -13.52 20.91 -12.94
N LYS A 110 -12.63 19.91 -12.80
CA LYS A 110 -12.96 18.59 -12.25
C LYS A 110 -12.23 18.34 -10.94
N ILE A 111 -12.98 17.94 -9.93
CA ILE A 111 -12.48 17.37 -8.67
C ILE A 111 -12.90 15.90 -8.67
N ILE A 112 -11.94 15.00 -8.45
CA ILE A 112 -12.22 13.56 -8.31
C ILE A 112 -11.62 13.10 -6.99
N LYS A 113 -12.50 12.67 -6.08
CA LYS A 113 -12.16 12.17 -4.76
C LYS A 113 -11.71 10.72 -4.86
N ILE A 114 -10.67 10.38 -4.12
CA ILE A 114 -10.32 9.00 -3.79
C ILE A 114 -11.26 8.56 -2.67
N THR A 115 -11.97 7.45 -2.86
CA THR A 115 -12.98 6.93 -1.91
C THR A 115 -12.64 5.50 -1.48
N LYS A 116 -13.17 5.09 -0.32
CA LYS A 116 -12.98 3.73 0.22
C LYS A 116 -13.42 2.65 -0.77
N ASP A 117 -14.58 2.84 -1.39
CA ASP A 117 -15.13 1.97 -2.46
C ASP A 117 -14.13 1.75 -3.61
N MET A 118 -13.35 2.77 -4.00
CA MET A 118 -12.30 2.61 -5.01
C MET A 118 -11.12 1.79 -4.47
N VAL A 119 -10.76 1.91 -3.20
CA VAL A 119 -9.69 1.13 -2.54
C VAL A 119 -10.08 -0.34 -2.34
N ASP A 120 -11.32 -0.59 -1.91
CA ASP A 120 -11.85 -1.94 -1.69
C ASP A 120 -11.84 -2.73 -3.02
N LYS A 121 -12.29 -2.09 -4.11
CA LYS A 121 -12.25 -2.63 -5.50
C LYS A 121 -10.85 -2.80 -6.09
N ILE A 122 -9.83 -2.25 -5.44
CA ILE A 122 -8.42 -2.27 -5.87
C ILE A 122 -7.69 -3.45 -5.27
N PHE A 123 -7.97 -3.74 -4.00
CA PHE A 123 -7.38 -4.84 -3.28
C PHE A 123 -8.13 -6.16 -3.50
N ASP A 124 -9.41 -6.08 -3.91
CA ASP A 124 -10.24 -7.24 -4.26
C ASP A 124 -10.23 -8.33 -3.16
N PHE A 125 -10.09 -7.89 -1.91
CA PHE A 125 -10.07 -8.73 -0.73
C PHE A 125 -10.70 -7.98 0.45
N LEU A 126 -11.44 -8.74 1.27
CA LEU A 126 -11.90 -8.41 2.62
C LEU A 126 -12.21 -6.92 2.85
N GLY A 127 -13.32 -6.46 2.27
CA GLY A 127 -13.96 -5.17 2.59
C GLY A 127 -14.57 -5.17 4.00
N GLY A 128 -13.72 -5.37 5.00
CA GLY A 128 -14.06 -5.29 6.42
C GLY A 128 -14.41 -3.87 6.85
N THR A 129 -15.01 -3.76 8.02
CA THR A 129 -15.43 -2.50 8.65
C THR A 129 -14.89 -2.32 10.07
N VAL A 130 -14.10 -3.28 10.57
CA VAL A 130 -13.44 -3.18 11.89
C VAL A 130 -12.17 -2.33 11.72
N PRO A 131 -12.06 -1.16 12.39
CA PRO A 131 -10.87 -0.33 12.26
C PRO A 131 -9.65 -1.00 12.90
N PHE A 132 -8.46 -0.68 12.40
CA PHE A 132 -7.21 -1.16 12.99
C PHE A 132 -7.00 -0.57 14.38
N VAL A 133 -6.88 -1.46 15.37
CA VAL A 133 -6.45 -1.15 16.73
C VAL A 133 -4.92 -1.18 16.80
N PHE A 134 -4.32 -0.11 17.31
CA PHE A 134 -2.86 0.10 17.37
C PHE A 134 -2.27 0.06 18.78
N SER A 135 -3.11 -0.04 19.80
CA SER A 135 -2.75 -0.09 21.22
C SER A 135 -3.90 -0.69 22.03
N SER A 136 -3.60 -1.16 23.24
CA SER A 136 -4.62 -1.55 24.24
C SER A 136 -4.29 -0.92 25.60
N GLY A 137 -5.30 -0.77 26.46
CA GLY A 137 -5.08 -0.51 27.89
C GLY A 137 -4.62 -1.77 28.64
N ASP A 138 -5.10 -2.93 28.21
CA ASP A 138 -4.96 -4.24 28.87
C ASP A 138 -3.50 -4.73 28.94
N PRO A 139 -2.96 -5.05 30.13
CA PRO A 139 -1.64 -5.67 30.31
C PRO A 139 -1.46 -7.02 29.59
N GLN A 140 -2.50 -7.88 29.53
CA GLN A 140 -2.41 -9.19 28.88
C GLN A 140 -2.21 -9.03 27.37
N VAL A 141 -3.03 -8.20 26.73
CA VAL A 141 -2.89 -7.89 25.29
C VAL A 141 -1.52 -7.31 24.97
N LYS A 142 -0.95 -6.48 25.86
CA LYS A 142 0.42 -5.95 25.71
C LYS A 142 1.49 -7.05 25.80
N ALA A 143 1.32 -8.02 26.70
CA ALA A 143 2.23 -9.15 26.83
C ALA A 143 2.20 -10.04 25.58
N GLU A 144 1.01 -10.43 25.12
CA GLU A 144 0.79 -11.23 23.91
C GLU A 144 1.38 -10.54 22.66
N VAL A 145 1.13 -9.24 22.48
CA VAL A 145 1.71 -8.45 21.38
C VAL A 145 3.24 -8.35 21.49
N THR A 146 3.79 -8.33 22.71
CA THR A 146 5.25 -8.36 22.92
C THR A 146 5.85 -9.73 22.58
N GLU A 147 5.16 -10.82 22.90
CA GLU A 147 5.57 -12.18 22.51
C GLU A 147 5.53 -12.36 20.99
N LEU A 148 4.44 -11.95 20.33
CA LEU A 148 4.31 -11.95 18.87
C LEU A 148 5.42 -11.12 18.20
N ARG A 149 5.70 -9.92 18.72
CA ARG A 149 6.80 -9.06 18.26
C ARG A 149 8.15 -9.79 18.28
N ASN A 150 8.41 -10.57 19.33
CA ASN A 150 9.70 -11.24 19.53
C ASN A 150 9.99 -12.33 18.47
N LYS A 151 8.97 -12.85 17.76
CA LYS A 151 9.16 -13.75 16.61
C LYS A 151 9.82 -13.04 15.42
N TYR A 152 9.52 -11.75 15.21
CA TYR A 152 9.88 -10.99 14.02
C TYR A 152 11.15 -10.12 14.14
N VAL A 153 11.82 -10.09 15.30
CA VAL A 153 12.99 -9.22 15.51
C VAL A 153 14.31 -9.85 15.05
N ASP A 154 15.23 -8.99 14.62
CA ASP A 154 16.65 -9.30 14.41
C ASP A 154 17.49 -9.03 15.66
N HIS A 155 18.78 -9.39 15.60
CA HIS A 155 19.78 -9.15 16.65
C HIS A 155 20.00 -7.66 17.01
N ARG A 156 19.40 -6.71 16.29
CA ARG A 156 19.39 -5.27 16.60
C ARG A 156 18.04 -4.81 17.15
N ASN A 157 17.17 -5.74 17.55
CA ASN A 157 15.83 -5.50 18.09
C ASN A 157 14.89 -4.76 17.11
N LYS A 158 15.15 -4.85 15.79
CA LYS A 158 14.31 -4.29 14.71
C LYS A 158 13.55 -5.43 14.02
N MET A 159 12.42 -5.15 13.36
CA MET A 159 11.67 -6.15 12.59
C MET A 159 11.86 -5.94 11.08
N PRO A 160 13.01 -6.30 10.48
CA PRO A 160 13.25 -6.09 9.06
C PRO A 160 12.30 -6.95 8.22
N ILE A 161 11.88 -6.42 7.07
CA ILE A 161 10.95 -7.11 6.15
C ILE A 161 11.42 -8.53 5.78
N ASN A 162 12.74 -8.75 5.68
CA ASN A 162 13.33 -10.07 5.43
C ASN A 162 13.13 -11.08 6.58
N LYS A 163 13.08 -10.64 7.85
CA LYS A 163 12.82 -11.52 9.01
C LYS A 163 11.33 -11.87 9.12
N ILE A 164 10.46 -10.94 8.71
CA ILE A 164 9.02 -11.24 8.55
C ILE A 164 8.82 -12.23 7.41
N GLU A 165 9.54 -12.08 6.30
CA GLU A 165 9.56 -13.04 5.18
C GLU A 165 10.05 -14.43 5.62
N GLU A 166 11.15 -14.50 6.37
CA GLU A 166 11.70 -15.74 6.93
C GLU A 166 10.70 -16.47 7.84
N VAL A 167 10.07 -15.74 8.78
CA VAL A 167 9.08 -16.32 9.70
C VAL A 167 7.81 -16.74 8.97
N MET A 168 7.33 -15.95 8.01
CA MET A 168 6.15 -16.29 7.19
C MET A 168 6.39 -17.55 6.36
N LEU A 169 7.54 -17.67 5.69
CA LEU A 169 7.84 -18.82 4.83
C LEU A 169 8.11 -20.10 5.65
N GLY A 170 8.67 -19.97 6.85
CA GLY A 170 8.98 -21.09 7.75
C GLY A 170 7.82 -21.59 8.62
N ASP A 171 6.63 -21.00 8.52
CA ASP A 171 5.45 -21.35 9.32
C ASP A 171 4.33 -21.89 8.42
N GLU A 172 3.88 -23.12 8.68
CA GLU A 172 2.74 -23.74 7.99
C GLU A 172 1.49 -23.85 8.89
N THR A 173 1.57 -23.40 10.15
CA THR A 173 0.39 -23.31 11.00
C THR A 173 -0.53 -22.21 10.48
N GLU A 174 -1.84 -22.47 10.45
CA GLU A 174 -2.83 -21.51 9.92
C GLU A 174 -2.66 -20.12 10.58
N ASP A 175 -2.53 -20.15 11.90
CA ASP A 175 -2.48 -19.00 12.77
C ASP A 175 -1.14 -18.23 12.64
N GLY A 176 -0.02 -18.95 12.60
CA GLY A 176 1.30 -18.36 12.45
C GLY A 176 1.54 -17.82 11.04
N PHE A 177 1.13 -18.57 10.02
CA PHE A 177 1.23 -18.18 8.61
C PHE A 177 0.37 -16.95 8.28
N ILE A 178 -0.95 -16.97 8.53
CA ILE A 178 -1.84 -15.88 8.09
C ILE A 178 -1.55 -14.57 8.83
N ARG A 179 -1.21 -14.64 10.12
CA ARG A 179 -0.71 -13.50 10.89
C ARG A 179 0.55 -12.90 10.25
N SER A 180 1.53 -13.75 9.92
CA SER A 180 2.79 -13.32 9.30
C SER A 180 2.59 -12.82 7.87
N PHE A 181 1.65 -13.38 7.12
CA PHE A 181 1.28 -12.96 5.76
C PHE A 181 0.64 -11.56 5.76
N ALA A 182 -0.34 -11.30 6.62
CA ALA A 182 -0.90 -9.96 6.81
C ALA A 182 0.17 -8.97 7.32
N PHE A 183 1.03 -9.39 8.25
CA PHE A 183 2.14 -8.57 8.77
C PHE A 183 3.26 -8.32 7.75
N TYR A 184 3.39 -9.18 6.72
CA TYR A 184 4.30 -9.00 5.60
C TYR A 184 3.70 -8.12 4.49
N PHE A 185 2.39 -8.23 4.25
CA PHE A 185 1.63 -7.41 3.30
C PHE A 185 1.71 -5.92 3.64
N LEU A 186 1.52 -5.57 4.91
CA LEU A 186 1.57 -4.19 5.39
C LEU A 186 2.84 -3.43 4.96
N PRO A 187 4.08 -3.84 5.32
CA PRO A 187 5.29 -3.15 4.88
C PRO A 187 5.70 -3.41 3.43
N SER A 188 5.14 -4.43 2.75
CA SER A 188 5.48 -4.76 1.34
C SER A 188 4.64 -4.03 0.30
N ILE A 189 3.36 -3.80 0.61
CA ILE A 189 2.32 -3.31 -0.30
C ILE A 189 1.64 -2.03 0.19
N LEU A 190 1.30 -1.93 1.48
CA LEU A 190 0.73 -0.70 2.06
C LEU A 190 1.82 0.29 2.52
N CYS A 191 3.07 -0.16 2.63
CA CYS A 191 4.28 0.59 2.97
C CYS A 191 4.10 1.77 3.96
N PRO A 192 3.44 1.59 5.12
CA PRO A 192 2.96 2.69 6.00
C PRO A 192 4.05 3.46 6.75
N ALA A 193 5.30 3.36 6.30
CA ALA A 193 6.45 4.14 6.75
C ALA A 193 7.49 4.18 5.62
N SER A 194 8.35 5.20 5.62
CA SER A 194 9.48 5.34 4.69
C SER A 194 10.59 4.27 4.80
N TYR A 195 10.41 3.27 5.68
CA TYR A 195 11.37 2.21 5.98
C TYR A 195 10.77 0.81 5.84
N CYS A 196 11.56 -0.15 5.34
CA CYS A 196 11.19 -1.56 5.17
C CYS A 196 11.20 -2.38 6.48
N PHE A 197 10.48 -1.93 7.51
CA PHE A 197 10.33 -2.60 8.81
C PHE A 197 8.85 -2.85 9.12
N GLY A 198 8.56 -3.95 9.81
CA GLY A 198 7.24 -4.14 10.44
C GLY A 198 7.06 -3.18 11.62
N ASN A 199 5.82 -2.73 11.83
CA ASN A 199 5.44 -1.85 12.94
C ASN A 199 4.58 -2.63 13.95
N MET A 200 5.03 -2.77 15.19
CA MET A 200 4.37 -3.60 16.21
C MET A 200 2.95 -3.14 16.55
N LYS A 201 2.58 -1.89 16.23
CA LYS A 201 1.20 -1.40 16.35
C LYS A 201 0.19 -2.28 15.60
N PHE A 202 0.55 -2.84 14.44
CA PHE A 202 -0.35 -3.71 13.68
C PHE A 202 -0.60 -5.06 14.37
N LEU A 203 0.32 -5.55 15.20
CA LEU A 203 0.18 -6.83 15.89
C LEU A 203 -0.96 -6.85 16.91
N TYR A 204 -1.44 -5.68 17.38
CA TYR A 204 -2.68 -5.60 18.17
C TYR A 204 -3.91 -6.06 17.38
N SER A 205 -4.01 -5.69 16.10
CA SER A 205 -5.09 -6.09 15.19
C SER A 205 -4.88 -7.49 14.61
N LEU A 206 -3.64 -7.87 14.32
CA LEU A 206 -3.28 -9.19 13.75
C LEU A 206 -3.10 -10.29 14.82
N ARG A 207 -3.35 -10.00 16.09
CA ARG A 207 -3.28 -10.98 17.18
C ARG A 207 -4.32 -12.09 16.99
N ASP A 208 -5.57 -11.73 16.77
CA ASP A 208 -6.64 -12.67 16.47
C ASP A 208 -6.71 -12.87 14.95
N VAL A 209 -6.36 -14.07 14.49
CA VAL A 209 -6.31 -14.39 13.06
C VAL A 209 -7.71 -14.50 12.46
N SER A 210 -8.68 -14.97 13.25
CA SER A 210 -10.09 -15.06 12.84
C SER A 210 -10.74 -13.70 12.60
N ALA A 211 -10.21 -12.65 13.23
CA ALA A 211 -10.65 -11.27 13.05
C ALA A 211 -10.03 -10.56 11.82
N ILE A 212 -8.92 -11.06 11.25
CA ILE A 212 -8.23 -10.41 10.11
C ILE A 212 -9.17 -10.22 8.89
N PRO A 213 -10.07 -11.18 8.54
CA PRO A 213 -11.12 -10.98 7.53
C PRO A 213 -12.09 -9.82 7.75
N SER A 214 -12.19 -9.29 8.96
CA SER A 214 -13.11 -8.21 9.31
C SER A 214 -12.42 -6.84 9.35
N LEU A 215 -11.09 -6.79 9.25
CA LEU A 215 -10.31 -5.55 9.35
C LEU A 215 -10.46 -4.68 8.09
N ASP A 216 -10.60 -3.37 8.30
CA ASP A 216 -10.78 -2.39 7.23
C ASP A 216 -9.44 -1.94 6.63
N PHE A 217 -8.86 -2.80 5.79
CA PHE A 217 -7.64 -2.49 5.04
C PHE A 217 -7.83 -1.33 4.04
N GLY A 218 -9.05 -1.12 3.55
CA GLY A 218 -9.37 -0.05 2.60
C GLY A 218 -9.28 1.33 3.25
N GLN A 219 -9.91 1.50 4.41
CA GLN A 219 -9.81 2.73 5.21
C GLN A 219 -8.37 2.94 5.71
N LEU A 220 -7.69 1.88 6.17
CA LEU A 220 -6.28 1.95 6.57
C LEU A 220 -5.38 2.52 5.46
N ALA A 221 -5.58 2.09 4.21
CA ALA A 221 -4.82 2.56 3.07
C ALA A 221 -5.12 4.03 2.71
N LEU A 222 -6.36 4.50 2.90
CA LEU A 222 -6.72 5.92 2.76
C LEU A 222 -6.03 6.80 3.80
N ASP A 223 -6.03 6.35 5.06
CA ASP A 223 -5.51 7.18 6.15
C ASP A 223 -4.00 7.30 6.06
N PHE A 224 -3.25 6.24 5.73
CA PHE A 224 -1.82 6.38 5.42
C PHE A 224 -1.54 7.20 4.16
N MET A 225 -2.42 7.18 3.14
CA MET A 225 -2.27 8.05 1.97
C MET A 225 -2.45 9.53 2.33
N ARG A 226 -3.33 9.82 3.29
CA ARG A 226 -3.54 11.18 3.83
C ARG A 226 -2.36 11.62 4.69
N GLU A 227 -1.99 10.82 5.69
CA GLU A 227 -0.88 11.10 6.61
C GLU A 227 0.44 11.36 5.87
N GLU A 228 0.77 10.56 4.86
CA GLU A 228 2.01 10.75 4.09
C GLU A 228 1.95 11.97 3.16
N SER A 229 0.79 12.32 2.59
CA SER A 229 0.64 13.53 1.77
C SER A 229 0.66 14.81 2.64
N GLU A 230 0.08 14.77 3.84
CA GLU A 230 0.19 15.84 4.84
C GLU A 230 1.64 16.01 5.33
N ARG A 231 2.31 14.91 5.72
CA ARG A 231 3.74 14.90 6.09
C ARG A 231 4.64 15.41 4.96
N HIS A 232 4.30 15.10 3.72
CA HIS A 232 5.07 15.56 2.56
C HIS A 232 4.84 17.03 2.26
N PHE A 233 3.60 17.53 2.38
CA PHE A 233 3.31 18.97 2.31
C PHE A 233 4.12 19.75 3.36
N GLU A 234 4.15 19.29 4.61
CA GLU A 234 5.04 19.88 5.64
C GLU A 234 6.52 19.82 5.23
N MET A 235 6.98 18.70 4.69
CA MET A 235 8.37 18.53 4.24
C MET A 235 8.74 19.42 3.03
N ILE A 236 7.78 19.81 2.19
CA ILE A 236 7.99 20.78 1.11
C ILE A 236 8.01 22.21 1.67
N MET A 237 6.99 22.58 2.46
CA MET A 237 6.82 23.94 3.00
C MET A 237 7.96 24.37 3.93
N ASN A 238 8.65 23.41 4.57
CA ASN A 238 9.80 23.66 5.45
C ASN A 238 11.17 23.58 4.75
N ARG A 239 11.27 23.42 3.42
CA ARG A 239 12.57 23.43 2.71
C ARG A 239 13.01 24.87 2.37
N PRO A 240 14.18 25.34 2.85
CA PRO A 240 14.61 26.72 2.68
C PRO A 240 15.15 27.07 1.28
N SER A 241 15.42 26.09 0.40
CA SER A 241 15.87 26.38 -0.97
C SER A 241 15.35 25.37 -2.01
N VAL A 242 15.30 25.83 -3.27
CA VAL A 242 14.94 25.03 -4.45
C VAL A 242 15.91 23.84 -4.66
N GLU A 243 17.17 24.00 -4.27
CA GLU A 243 18.19 22.95 -4.33
C GLU A 243 17.90 21.85 -3.31
N GLU A 244 17.32 22.19 -2.16
CA GLU A 244 16.83 21.21 -1.19
C GLU A 244 15.52 20.56 -1.66
N MET A 245 14.62 21.28 -2.32
CA MET A 245 13.41 20.69 -2.93
C MET A 245 13.75 19.59 -3.94
N ASN A 246 14.82 19.77 -4.72
CA ASN A 246 15.29 18.81 -5.71
C ASN A 246 15.97 17.55 -5.12
N LYS A 247 16.17 17.45 -3.79
CA LYS A 247 16.81 16.27 -3.16
C LYS A 247 15.85 15.07 -3.08
N SER A 248 16.30 13.93 -3.59
CA SER A 248 15.51 12.68 -3.60
C SER A 248 15.08 12.25 -2.21
N SER A 249 13.80 11.92 -2.05
CA SER A 249 13.13 11.75 -0.76
C SER A 249 12.40 10.40 -0.66
N TYR A 250 12.40 9.80 0.53
CA TYR A 250 11.63 8.59 0.80
C TYR A 250 10.22 8.94 1.27
N ILE A 251 9.22 8.37 0.59
CA ILE A 251 7.80 8.49 0.90
C ILE A 251 7.26 7.07 1.16
N GLY A 252 6.35 6.97 2.13
CA GLY A 252 5.61 5.76 2.48
C GLY A 252 4.18 5.80 1.95
N GLY A 253 3.32 5.02 2.60
CA GLY A 253 1.94 4.78 2.17
C GLY A 253 1.87 3.83 0.97
N CYS A 254 0.63 3.45 0.61
CA CYS A 254 0.34 2.55 -0.50
C CYS A 254 0.52 3.21 -1.88
N LEU A 255 1.15 4.39 -1.93
CA LEU A 255 1.56 5.05 -3.16
C LEU A 255 2.73 4.26 -3.80
N PRO A 256 2.53 3.57 -4.93
CA PRO A 256 3.60 3.50 -5.91
C PRO A 256 3.99 4.93 -6.22
N ILE A 257 5.29 5.21 -6.18
CA ILE A 257 5.89 6.46 -6.67
C ILE A 257 7.12 6.08 -7.47
#